data_AF-A0A0A2CJI6-F1
#
_entry.id   AF-A0A0A2CJI6-F1
#
_cell.length_a   1.000
_cell.length_b   1.000
_cell.length_c   1.000
_cell.angle_alpha   90.00
_cell.angle_beta   90.00
_cell.angle_gamma   90.00
#
_symmetry.space_group_name_H-M   'P 1'
#
loop_
_entity.id
_entity.type
_entity.pdbx_description
1 polymer ?
#
loop_
_entity_poly.entity_id
_entity_poly.type
_entity_poly.pdbx_seq_one_letter_code
_entity_poly.pdbx_strand_id
1 'polypeptide(L)'
;MAAVRLLPAVLTLSLTLAACESSSQKAVNDEIKVAEDAELVCSARNQVDQAVVLVNALTPESTIAQAEKAGQSLDKALKTLDVAEEKLGQAEFSEYRDQVQIFRDAVDEIREKKDLTLSEAADQLKGKVAPVIAAREQLMATTVCIDVEQSAKEESEDE
;
A
#
# COMPACT_ATOMS: atom_id res chain seq x y z
N MET A 1 -0.69 -68.05 -0.51
CA MET A 1 -2.06 -67.56 -0.28
C MET A 1 -1.97 -66.16 0.31
N ALA A 2 -2.67 -65.21 -0.31
CA ALA A 2 -3.05 -63.84 0.09
C ALA A 2 -2.01 -62.92 0.76
N ALA A 3 -1.49 -61.98 -0.03
CA ALA A 3 -0.88 -60.73 0.42
C ALA A 3 -1.97 -59.75 0.88
N VAL A 4 -1.91 -59.30 2.13
CA VAL A 4 -2.76 -58.21 2.64
C VAL A 4 -1.96 -56.92 2.50
N ARG A 5 -2.28 -56.13 1.46
CA ARG A 5 -1.83 -54.74 1.33
C ARG A 5 -2.81 -53.85 2.07
N LEU A 6 -2.39 -53.31 3.21
CA LEU A 6 -3.03 -52.14 3.83
C LEU A 6 -2.62 -50.90 3.03
N LEU A 7 -3.54 -50.40 2.22
CA LEU A 7 -3.46 -49.05 1.64
C LEU A 7 -4.01 -48.07 2.68
N PRO A 8 -3.22 -47.12 3.21
CA PRO A 8 -3.82 -45.99 3.90
C PRO A 8 -4.53 -45.12 2.85
N ALA A 9 -5.82 -44.90 3.08
CA ALA A 9 -6.61 -43.93 2.36
C ALA A 9 -6.01 -42.53 2.61
N VAL A 10 -5.13 -42.09 1.71
CA VAL A 10 -4.71 -40.69 1.65
C VAL A 10 -5.89 -39.93 1.06
N LEU A 11 -6.73 -39.38 1.93
CA LEU A 11 -7.65 -38.30 1.61
C LEU A 11 -6.80 -37.10 1.19
N THR A 12 -6.43 -37.05 -0.09
CA THR A 12 -5.96 -35.82 -0.71
C THR A 12 -7.18 -34.89 -0.78
N LEU A 13 -7.32 -34.05 0.26
CA LEU A 13 -8.14 -32.85 0.17
C LEU A 13 -7.55 -32.01 -0.97
N SER A 14 -8.08 -32.25 -2.17
CA SER A 14 -7.81 -31.45 -3.34
C SER A 14 -8.52 -30.13 -3.11
N LEU A 15 -7.80 -29.18 -2.49
CA LEU A 15 -8.15 -27.77 -2.52
C LEU A 15 -8.11 -27.35 -4.00
N THR A 16 -9.25 -27.50 -4.66
CA THR A 16 -9.49 -26.90 -5.96
C THR A 16 -9.70 -25.41 -5.71
N LEU A 17 -8.60 -24.64 -5.75
CA LEU A 17 -8.66 -23.19 -5.86
C LEU A 17 -9.23 -22.84 -7.24
N ALA A 18 -10.54 -22.85 -7.35
CA ALA A 18 -11.25 -22.13 -8.39
C ALA A 18 -11.62 -20.75 -7.82
N ALA A 19 -10.85 -19.74 -8.26
CA ALA A 19 -11.18 -18.31 -8.31
C ALA A 19 -12.08 -17.76 -7.18
N CYS A 20 -11.46 -17.46 -6.03
CA CYS A 20 -11.93 -16.41 -5.13
C CYS A 20 -10.70 -15.96 -4.33
N GLU A 21 -10.07 -14.85 -4.71
CA GLU A 21 -9.05 -14.22 -3.88
C GLU A 21 -9.71 -13.85 -2.56
N SER A 22 -9.44 -14.62 -1.51
CA SER A 22 -9.93 -14.28 -0.17
C SER A 22 -9.35 -12.93 0.24
N SER A 23 -10.04 -12.20 1.13
CA SER A 23 -9.54 -10.94 1.68
C SER A 23 -8.13 -11.08 2.29
N SER A 24 -7.81 -12.25 2.85
CA SER A 24 -6.47 -12.57 3.36
C SER A 24 -5.42 -12.70 2.26
N GLN A 25 -5.78 -13.22 1.09
CA GLN A 25 -4.85 -13.37 -0.03
C GLN A 25 -4.59 -12.03 -0.72
N LYS A 26 -5.63 -11.19 -0.80
CA LYS A 26 -5.52 -9.83 -1.32
C LYS A 26 -4.63 -8.96 -0.44
N ALA A 27 -4.83 -8.97 0.89
CA ALA A 27 -3.99 -8.20 1.81
C ALA A 27 -2.49 -8.56 1.68
N VAL A 28 -2.17 -9.84 1.47
CA VAL A 28 -0.79 -10.28 1.21
C VAL A 28 -0.27 -9.76 -0.14
N ASN A 29 -1.10 -9.77 -1.19
CA ASN A 29 -0.72 -9.21 -2.48
C ASN A 29 -0.48 -7.69 -2.41
N ASP A 30 -1.29 -6.96 -1.63
CA ASP A 30 -1.12 -5.52 -1.42
C ASP A 30 0.18 -5.22 -0.64
N GLU A 31 0.53 -6.01 0.37
CA GLU A 31 1.84 -5.90 1.06
C GLU A 31 3.02 -6.16 0.12
N ILE A 32 2.93 -7.18 -0.74
CA ILE A 32 3.97 -7.47 -1.75
C ILE A 32 4.12 -6.27 -2.69
N LYS A 33 3.00 -5.72 -3.16
CA LYS A 33 2.99 -4.57 -4.07
C LYS A 33 3.62 -3.33 -3.42
N VAL A 34 3.36 -3.06 -2.15
CA VAL A 34 4.02 -1.98 -1.40
C VAL A 34 5.54 -2.18 -1.40
N ALA A 35 6.02 -3.40 -1.16
CA ALA A 35 7.45 -3.70 -1.17
C ALA A 35 8.08 -3.52 -2.57
N GLU A 36 7.39 -3.97 -3.63
CA GLU A 36 7.81 -3.79 -5.02
C GLU A 36 7.87 -2.30 -5.41
N ASP A 37 6.84 -1.53 -5.09
CA ASP A 37 6.79 -0.10 -5.39
C ASP A 37 7.80 0.70 -4.54
N ALA A 38 8.09 0.26 -3.31
CA ALA A 38 9.17 0.85 -2.50
C ALA A 38 10.56 0.62 -3.13
N GLU A 39 10.80 -0.55 -3.73
CA GLU A 39 12.03 -0.82 -4.46
C GLU A 39 12.14 0.06 -5.73
N LEU A 40 11.02 0.37 -6.39
CA LEU A 40 11.01 1.33 -7.49
C LEU A 40 11.43 2.73 -7.03
N VAL A 41 10.95 3.19 -5.87
CA VAL A 41 11.39 4.47 -5.27
C VAL A 41 12.89 4.43 -4.97
N CYS A 42 13.40 3.35 -4.38
CA CYS A 42 14.84 3.19 -4.14
C CYS A 42 15.66 3.29 -5.43
N SER A 43 15.21 2.60 -6.49
CA SER A 43 15.86 2.66 -7.81
C SER A 43 15.81 4.06 -8.42
N ALA A 44 14.68 4.75 -8.32
CA ALA A 44 14.52 6.11 -8.84
C ALA A 44 15.40 7.12 -8.07
N ARG A 45 15.52 7.00 -6.75
CA ARG A 45 16.43 7.82 -5.94
C ARG A 45 17.89 7.64 -6.38
N ASN A 46 18.32 6.40 -6.63
CA ASN A 46 19.66 6.14 -7.16
C ASN A 46 19.90 6.84 -8.51
N GLN A 47 18.87 6.96 -9.37
CA GLN A 47 18.97 7.70 -10.63
C GLN A 47 19.09 9.22 -10.40
N VAL A 48 18.36 9.76 -9.42
CA VAL A 48 18.50 11.16 -9.01
C VAL A 48 19.91 11.43 -8.50
N ASP A 49 20.45 10.58 -7.62
CA ASP A 49 21.82 10.72 -7.10
C ASP A 49 22.86 10.71 -8.22
N GLN A 50 22.72 9.80 -9.19
CA GLN A 50 23.58 9.77 -10.37
C GLN A 50 23.47 11.04 -11.21
N ALA A 51 22.25 11.55 -11.43
CA ALA A 51 22.05 12.79 -12.17
C ALA A 51 22.62 14.01 -11.43
N VAL A 52 22.52 14.05 -10.10
CA VAL A 52 23.14 15.07 -9.25
C VAL A 52 24.66 15.04 -9.40
N VAL A 53 25.29 13.85 -9.46
CA VAL A 53 26.74 13.73 -9.73
C VAL A 53 27.11 14.33 -11.08
N LEU A 54 26.30 14.12 -12.13
CA LEU A 54 26.55 14.70 -13.46
C LEU A 54 26.45 16.23 -13.44
N VAL A 55 25.49 16.79 -12.72
CA VAL A 55 25.36 18.24 -12.54
C VAL A 55 26.53 18.79 -11.72
N ASN A 56 26.92 18.10 -10.65
CA ASN A 56 28.04 18.50 -9.79
C ASN A 56 29.41 18.39 -10.48
N ALA A 57 29.52 17.58 -11.53
CA ALA A 57 30.72 17.46 -12.35
C ALA A 57 30.90 18.61 -13.36
N LEU A 58 29.93 19.51 -13.49
CA LEU A 58 30.05 20.69 -14.34
C LEU A 58 31.08 21.66 -13.77
N THR A 59 31.91 22.22 -14.65
CA THR A 59 32.96 23.19 -14.32
C THR A 59 32.80 24.45 -15.19
N PRO A 60 33.50 25.56 -14.90
CA PRO A 60 33.48 26.75 -15.76
C PRO A 60 33.91 26.51 -17.21
N GLU A 61 34.70 25.47 -17.46
CA GLU A 61 35.12 25.03 -18.81
C GLU A 61 34.07 24.18 -19.53
N SER A 62 33.00 23.79 -18.85
CA SER A 62 31.92 23.01 -19.44
C SER A 62 31.13 23.83 -20.46
N THR A 63 30.70 23.17 -21.52
CA THR A 63 29.89 23.76 -22.58
C THR A 63 28.42 23.84 -22.17
N ILE A 64 27.67 24.74 -22.82
CA ILE A 64 26.21 24.84 -22.67
C ILE A 64 25.54 23.49 -22.95
N ALA A 65 25.97 22.78 -24.00
CA ALA A 65 25.41 21.47 -24.35
C ALA A 65 25.62 20.41 -23.24
N GLN A 66 26.73 20.46 -22.50
CA GLN A 66 26.97 19.57 -21.36
C GLN A 66 26.05 19.92 -20.19
N ALA A 67 25.88 21.21 -19.89
CA ALA A 67 24.96 21.67 -18.86
C ALA A 67 23.51 21.29 -19.18
N GLU A 68 23.07 21.50 -20.42
CA GLU A 68 21.73 21.09 -20.88
C GLU A 68 21.52 19.58 -20.74
N LYS A 69 22.50 18.77 -21.13
CA LYS A 69 22.41 17.31 -21.00
C LYS A 69 22.33 16.86 -19.53
N ALA A 70 23.12 17.46 -18.64
CA ALA A 70 23.07 17.17 -17.21
C ALA A 70 21.70 17.56 -16.62
N GLY A 71 21.19 18.75 -16.98
CA GLY A 71 19.86 19.21 -16.58
C GLY A 71 18.72 18.31 -17.06
N GLN A 72 18.76 17.88 -18.33
CA GLN A 72 17.80 16.91 -18.88
C GLN A 72 17.85 15.56 -18.17
N SER A 73 19.05 15.11 -17.79
CA SER A 73 19.22 13.88 -17.03
C SER A 73 18.58 13.99 -15.64
N LEU A 74 18.75 15.13 -14.96
CA LEU A 74 18.14 15.38 -13.66
C LEU A 74 16.61 15.48 -13.75
N ASP A 75 16.08 16.25 -14.70
CA ASP A 75 14.62 16.36 -14.93
C ASP A 75 13.98 14.99 -15.18
N LYS A 76 14.63 14.13 -15.98
CA LYS A 76 14.15 12.77 -16.21
C LYS A 76 14.20 11.90 -14.95
N ALA A 77 15.26 12.01 -14.15
CA ALA A 77 15.38 11.25 -12.91
C ALA A 77 14.31 11.67 -11.89
N LEU A 78 14.07 12.97 -11.76
CA LEU A 78 13.01 13.51 -10.90
C LEU A 78 11.62 13.04 -11.33
N LYS A 79 11.29 13.10 -12.63
CA LYS A 79 10.02 12.56 -13.15
C LYS A 79 9.85 11.07 -12.87
N THR A 80 10.94 10.31 -12.91
CA THR A 80 10.91 8.87 -12.57
C THR A 80 10.63 8.68 -11.08
N LEU A 81 11.24 9.50 -10.22
CA LEU A 81 11.00 9.49 -8.78
C LEU A 81 9.55 9.85 -8.45
N ASP A 82 9.02 10.93 -9.02
CA ASP A 82 7.63 11.36 -8.80
C ASP A 82 6.62 10.25 -9.10
N VAL A 83 6.80 9.55 -10.24
CA VAL A 83 5.93 8.43 -10.64
C VAL A 83 6.08 7.23 -9.71
N ALA A 84 7.28 6.96 -9.21
CA ALA A 84 7.51 5.87 -8.26
C ALA A 84 6.87 6.18 -6.90
N GLU A 85 7.01 7.41 -6.42
CA GLU A 85 6.39 7.88 -5.17
C GLU A 85 4.86 7.87 -5.26
N GLU A 86 4.28 8.29 -6.39
CA GLU A 86 2.83 8.20 -6.62
C GLU A 86 2.33 6.75 -6.53
N LYS A 87 3.05 5.81 -7.14
CA LYS A 87 2.68 4.38 -7.08
C LYS A 87 2.77 3.81 -5.67
N LEU A 88 3.87 4.09 -4.97
CA LEU A 88 4.03 3.67 -3.58
C LEU A 88 2.90 4.21 -2.72
N GLY A 89 2.58 5.51 -2.83
CA GLY A 89 1.47 6.12 -2.11
C GLY A 89 0.11 5.53 -2.50
N GLN A 90 -0.09 5.05 -3.72
CA GLN A 90 -1.32 4.32 -4.06
C GLN A 90 -1.36 2.91 -3.44
N ALA A 91 -0.23 2.20 -3.45
CA ALA A 91 -0.12 0.86 -2.90
C ALA A 91 -0.31 0.86 -1.38
N GLU A 92 0.34 1.77 -0.66
CA GLU A 92 0.28 1.86 0.81
C GLU A 92 -1.15 2.05 1.33
N PHE A 93 -1.97 2.80 0.60
CA PHE A 93 -3.35 3.10 1.00
C PHE A 93 -4.39 2.12 0.45
N SER A 94 -4.00 1.20 -0.45
CA SER A 94 -4.94 0.35 -1.20
C SER A 94 -5.79 -0.54 -0.29
N GLU A 95 -5.15 -1.36 0.55
CA GLU A 95 -5.84 -2.28 1.46
C GLU A 95 -6.80 -1.54 2.41
N TYR A 96 -6.37 -0.42 3.01
CA TYR A 96 -7.25 0.38 3.87
C TYR A 96 -8.48 0.91 3.12
N ARG A 97 -8.29 1.44 1.91
CA ARG A 97 -9.39 1.94 1.08
C ARG A 97 -10.35 0.81 0.70
N ASP A 98 -9.84 -0.37 0.42
CA ASP A 98 -10.63 -1.53 0.05
C ASP A 98 -11.45 -2.06 1.23
N GLN A 99 -10.87 -2.14 2.44
CA GLN A 99 -11.62 -2.51 3.64
C GLN A 99 -12.70 -1.47 3.99
N VAL A 100 -12.41 -0.18 3.83
CA VAL A 100 -13.41 0.88 4.00
C VAL A 100 -14.55 0.74 3.00
N GLN A 101 -14.27 0.43 1.74
CA GLN A 101 -15.29 0.22 0.72
C GLN A 101 -16.15 -1.01 1.04
N ILE A 102 -15.54 -2.14 1.43
CA ILE A 102 -16.26 -3.35 1.86
C ILE A 102 -17.18 -3.05 3.05
N PHE A 103 -16.69 -2.30 4.03
CA PHE A 103 -17.50 -1.89 5.18
C PHE A 103 -18.65 -0.98 4.78
N ARG A 104 -18.41 -0.04 3.87
CA ARG A 104 -19.46 0.82 3.31
C ARG A 104 -20.53 0.00 2.60
N ASP A 105 -20.15 -0.94 1.75
CA ASP A 105 -21.10 -1.80 1.03
C ASP A 105 -21.96 -2.59 2.02
N ALA A 106 -21.38 -3.11 3.11
CA ALA A 106 -22.13 -3.77 4.18
C ALA A 106 -23.10 -2.82 4.92
N VAL A 107 -22.74 -1.54 5.10
CA VAL A 107 -23.65 -0.52 5.65
C VAL A 107 -24.81 -0.26 4.70
N ASP A 108 -24.55 -0.14 3.40
CA ASP A 108 -25.58 0.09 2.39
C ASP A 108 -26.52 -1.11 2.27
N GLU A 109 -26.02 -2.35 2.32
CA GLU A 109 -26.84 -3.57 2.38
C GLU A 109 -27.77 -3.61 3.61
N ILE A 110 -27.28 -3.19 4.78
CA ILE A 110 -28.07 -3.16 6.01
C ILE A 110 -29.14 -2.07 5.95
N ARG A 111 -28.85 -0.92 5.34
CA ARG A 111 -29.83 0.17 5.15
C ARG A 111 -31.01 -0.26 4.30
N GLU A 112 -30.81 -1.17 3.36
CA GLU A 112 -31.88 -1.72 2.52
C GLU A 112 -32.78 -2.72 3.26
N LYS A 113 -32.30 -3.31 4.36
CA LYS A 113 -33.03 -4.29 5.18
C LYS A 113 -33.93 -3.58 6.20
N LYS A 114 -35.19 -3.36 5.81
CA LYS A 114 -36.21 -2.69 6.63
C LYS A 114 -36.74 -3.52 7.81
N ASP A 115 -36.42 -4.80 7.84
CA ASP A 115 -36.86 -5.78 8.82
C ASP A 115 -35.87 -6.01 9.96
N LEU A 116 -34.63 -5.49 9.85
CA LEU A 116 -33.64 -5.58 10.92
C LEU A 116 -33.90 -4.57 12.03
N THR A 117 -33.75 -5.04 13.27
CA THR A 117 -33.63 -4.15 14.42
C THR A 117 -32.27 -3.46 14.45
N LEU A 118 -32.17 -2.35 15.17
CA LEU A 118 -30.90 -1.65 15.37
C LEU A 118 -29.83 -2.55 16.01
N SER A 119 -30.22 -3.47 16.89
CA SER A 119 -29.28 -4.41 17.52
C SER A 119 -28.70 -5.39 16.49
N GLU A 120 -29.55 -5.97 15.64
CA GLU A 120 -29.12 -6.94 14.62
C GLU A 120 -28.25 -6.26 13.54
N ALA A 121 -28.60 -5.03 13.15
CA ALA A 121 -27.79 -4.21 12.27
C ALA A 121 -26.40 -3.92 12.87
N ALA A 122 -26.36 -3.55 14.16
CA ALA A 122 -25.11 -3.27 14.86
C ALA A 122 -24.21 -4.52 14.96
N ASP A 123 -24.78 -5.68 15.26
CA ASP A 123 -24.01 -6.92 15.38
C ASP A 123 -23.47 -7.39 14.03
N GLN A 124 -24.22 -7.20 12.93
CA GLN A 124 -23.72 -7.46 11.58
C GLN A 124 -22.57 -6.51 11.20
N LEU A 125 -22.65 -5.22 11.54
CA LEU A 125 -21.58 -4.25 11.26
C LEU A 125 -20.32 -4.45 12.10
N LYS A 126 -20.46 -4.84 13.38
CA LYS A 126 -19.30 -5.14 14.24
C LYS A 126 -18.40 -6.22 13.66
N GLY A 127 -18.98 -7.23 13.01
CA GLY A 127 -18.20 -8.27 12.32
C GLY A 127 -17.41 -7.75 11.10
N LYS A 128 -17.76 -6.57 10.58
CA LYS A 128 -17.15 -5.96 9.38
C LYS A 128 -16.20 -4.81 9.68
N VAL A 129 -16.23 -4.24 10.89
CA VAL A 129 -15.35 -3.12 11.27
C VAL A 129 -13.94 -3.58 11.64
N ALA A 130 -13.78 -4.82 12.15
CA ALA A 130 -12.48 -5.32 12.58
C ALA A 130 -11.40 -5.32 11.48
N PRO A 131 -11.68 -5.75 10.23
CA PRO A 131 -10.73 -5.62 9.12
C PRO A 131 -10.34 -4.16 8.80
N VAL A 132 -11.28 -3.22 8.91
CA VAL A 132 -11.01 -1.79 8.68
C VAL A 132 -10.04 -1.24 9.73
N ILE A 133 -10.22 -1.64 10.99
CA ILE A 133 -9.34 -1.23 12.08
C ILE A 133 -7.94 -1.80 11.89
N ALA A 134 -7.82 -3.09 11.53
CA ALA A 134 -6.53 -3.72 11.28
C ALA A 134 -5.78 -3.05 10.13
N ALA A 135 -6.43 -2.81 8.99
CA ALA A 135 -5.83 -2.13 7.84
C ALA A 135 -5.42 -0.68 8.18
N ARG A 136 -6.20 0.01 9.02
CA ARG A 136 -5.84 1.33 9.53
C ARG A 136 -4.58 1.28 10.40
N GLU A 137 -4.48 0.34 11.33
CA GLU A 137 -3.33 0.19 12.21
C GLU A 137 -2.05 -0.11 11.41
N GLN A 138 -2.14 -0.95 10.38
CA GLN A 138 -1.04 -1.21 9.45
C GLN A 138 -0.60 0.06 8.72
N LEU A 139 -1.55 0.82 8.15
CA LEU A 139 -1.26 2.08 7.46
C LEU A 139 -0.62 3.12 8.40
N MET A 140 -1.10 3.22 9.64
CA MET A 140 -0.54 4.14 10.65
C MET A 140 0.86 3.73 11.12
N ALA A 141 1.23 2.45 11.02
CA ALA A 141 2.58 1.99 11.37
C ALA A 141 3.63 2.45 10.34
N THR A 142 3.23 2.70 9.10
CA THR A 142 4.11 3.12 8.00
C THR A 142 4.00 4.61 7.68
N THR A 143 2.86 5.23 8.00
CA THR A 143 2.58 6.65 7.71
C THR A 143 2.60 7.50 8.99
N VAL A 144 3.42 8.55 9.00
CA VAL A 144 3.38 9.56 10.07
C VAL A 144 2.31 10.60 9.72
N CYS A 145 1.16 10.54 10.40
CA CYS A 145 0.16 11.59 10.36
C CYS A 145 0.51 12.68 11.39
N ILE A 146 0.95 13.86 10.92
CA ILE A 146 1.17 15.02 11.80
C ILE A 146 -0.18 15.73 12.02
N ASP A 147 -0.58 15.89 13.27
CA ASP A 147 -1.77 16.65 13.64
C ASP A 147 -1.44 18.15 13.68
N VAL A 148 -1.86 18.87 12.64
CA VAL A 148 -1.47 20.28 12.39
C VAL A 148 -1.96 21.23 13.51
N GLU A 149 -2.96 20.82 14.30
CA GLU A 149 -3.45 21.63 15.44
C GLU A 149 -2.48 21.65 16.65
N GLN A 150 -1.55 20.69 16.76
CA GLN A 150 -0.56 20.67 17.84
C GLN A 150 0.71 21.49 17.53
N SER A 151 1.11 21.59 16.25
CA SER A 151 2.32 22.32 15.87
C SER A 151 2.21 23.85 15.99
N ALA A 152 1.00 24.41 16.01
CA ALA A 152 0.80 25.86 16.18
C ALA A 152 0.88 26.33 17.65
N LYS A 153 0.92 25.41 18.62
CA LYS A 153 0.99 25.74 20.06
C LYS A 153 2.41 25.74 20.63
N GLU A 154 3.35 25.05 19.97
CA GLU A 154 4.73 24.94 20.45
C GLU A 154 5.61 26.13 20.05
N GLU A 155 5.19 26.97 19.09
CA GLU A 155 5.94 28.17 18.68
C GLU A 155 5.59 29.44 19.48
N SER A 156 4.64 29.38 20.43
CA SER A 156 4.21 30.58 21.19
C SER A 156 4.68 30.64 22.66
N GLU A 157 5.52 29.71 23.11
CA GLU A 157 6.06 29.68 24.48
C GLU A 157 7.59 29.89 24.49
N ASP A 158 8.08 30.92 23.79
CA ASP A 158 9.44 31.46 23.98
C ASP A 158 9.43 32.98 23.67
N GLU A 159 8.78 33.79 24.52
CA GLU A 159 9.08 35.22 24.70
C GLU A 159 9.18 35.59 26.19
#